data_AF-A0A5D6YF71-F1
#
_entry.id   AF-A0A5D6YF71-F1
#
_cell.length_a   1.000
_cell.length_b   1.000
_cell.length_c   1.000
_cell.angle_alpha   90.00
_cell.angle_beta   90.00
_cell.angle_gamma   90.00
#
_symmetry.space_group_name_H-M   'P 1'
#
loop_
_entity.id
_entity.type
_entity.pdbx_description
1 polymer ?
#
loop_
_entity_poly.entity_id
_entity_poly.type
_entity_poly.pdbx_seq_one_letter_code
_entity_poly.pdbx_strand_id
1 'polypeptide(L)'
;MPSAFCVGLIALMAASNFLHVPVFVQVIGSATSIIYFSATFSLKLKHHRGSSAKEDMRIMVQLLWIGVAYGIFLFKLFFDKDLANLLIASYYSFTSVLSLTEVFSPLVARLLFRGGSRTYRRALKVPFYGESALELSQAWVLTFAFAAGFAYAWFQTKHYLLNNVFGVSLSIKYIELFSVVDFKYSAFLLCGVFFHDIFWVFRTGGMVTAMPFFYPPAKLMFPRAFATATEKANAAQAFPKPFFHVNLVFYVLGLVAIVTVMFVFKAVPPALLFLAPACLGSALATAFARGEFKELLAYSEE
;
A
#
# COMPACT_ATOMS: atom_id res chain seq x y z
N MET A 1 -12.68 -4.64 10.35
CA MET A 1 -12.43 -3.23 9.98
C MET A 1 -10.92 -3.06 9.80
N PRO A 2 -10.44 -2.20 8.90
CA PRO A 2 -9.01 -2.01 8.68
C PRO A 2 -8.32 -1.49 9.94
N SER A 3 -8.99 -0.60 10.68
CA SER A 3 -8.54 -0.11 11.98
C SER A 3 -8.32 -1.19 13.03
N ALA A 4 -9.22 -2.18 13.16
CA ALA A 4 -9.06 -3.28 14.11
C ALA A 4 -7.86 -4.17 13.76
N PHE A 5 -7.62 -4.39 12.47
CA PHE A 5 -6.42 -5.10 12.00
C PHE A 5 -5.15 -4.31 12.29
N CYS A 6 -5.13 -3.00 12.01
CA CYS A 6 -4.01 -2.13 12.38
C CYS A 6 -3.72 -2.22 13.88
N VAL A 7 -4.74 -2.10 14.73
CA VAL A 7 -4.56 -2.20 16.19
C VAL A 7 -3.95 -3.55 16.58
N GLY A 8 -4.41 -4.66 16.01
CA GLY A 8 -3.84 -5.98 16.28
C GLY A 8 -2.38 -6.11 15.84
N LEU A 9 -2.04 -5.59 14.65
CA LEU A 9 -0.68 -5.64 14.12
C LEU A 9 0.27 -4.70 14.87
N ILE A 10 -0.20 -3.52 15.27
CA ILE A 10 0.53 -2.57 16.11
C ILE A 10 0.74 -3.17 17.51
N ALA A 11 -0.25 -3.85 18.09
CA ALA A 11 -0.12 -4.52 19.37
C ALA A 11 0.92 -5.65 19.30
N LEU A 12 0.94 -6.42 18.20
CA LEU A 12 1.96 -7.45 17.97
C LEU A 12 3.37 -6.84 17.85
N MET A 13 3.50 -5.70 17.15
CA MET A 13 4.77 -4.95 17.05
C MET A 13 5.18 -4.26 18.35
N ALA A 14 4.22 -3.89 19.20
CA ALA A 14 4.52 -3.37 20.53
C ALA A 14 4.94 -4.51 21.47
N ALA A 15 4.37 -5.70 21.32
CA ALA A 15 4.71 -6.89 22.08
C ALA A 15 6.16 -7.36 21.84
N SER A 16 6.76 -7.05 20.68
CA SER A 16 8.17 -7.34 20.43
C SER A 16 9.15 -6.50 21.27
N ASN A 17 8.68 -5.48 22.02
CA ASN A 17 9.48 -4.87 23.09
C ASN A 17 9.71 -5.82 24.26
N PHE A 18 8.79 -6.76 24.47
CA PHE A 18 8.78 -7.66 25.63
C PHE A 18 9.18 -9.08 25.26
N LEU A 19 8.95 -9.49 24.00
CA LEU A 19 9.30 -10.79 23.47
C LEU A 19 10.37 -10.66 22.39
N HIS A 20 11.48 -11.38 22.54
CA HIS A 20 12.57 -11.36 21.58
C HIS A 20 12.22 -12.19 20.33
N VAL A 21 11.44 -11.60 19.43
CA VAL A 21 11.07 -12.22 18.14
C VAL A 21 12.14 -11.89 17.10
N PRO A 22 12.71 -12.87 16.37
CA PRO A 22 13.69 -12.58 15.32
C PRO A 22 13.16 -11.62 14.26
N VAL A 23 13.98 -10.66 13.84
CA VAL A 23 13.58 -9.56 12.94
C VAL A 23 12.97 -10.08 11.63
N PHE A 24 13.52 -11.14 11.03
CA PHE A 24 12.99 -11.70 9.79
C PHE A 24 11.57 -12.27 9.95
N VAL A 25 11.25 -12.86 11.11
CA VAL A 25 9.89 -13.37 11.40
C VAL A 25 8.92 -12.19 11.49
N GLN A 26 9.33 -11.11 12.16
CA GLN A 26 8.51 -9.90 12.26
C GLN A 26 8.27 -9.27 10.89
N VAL A 27 9.31 -9.15 10.05
CA VAL A 27 9.21 -8.54 8.72
C VAL A 27 8.33 -9.38 7.80
N ILE A 28 8.58 -10.69 7.67
CA ILE A 28 7.80 -11.57 6.81
C ILE A 28 6.35 -11.65 7.30
N GLY A 29 6.15 -11.84 8.60
CA GLY A 29 4.83 -11.96 9.20
C GLY A 29 4.00 -10.68 9.05
N SER A 30 4.59 -9.51 9.33
CA SER A 30 3.90 -8.23 9.17
C SER A 30 3.60 -7.89 7.72
N ALA A 31 4.57 -8.05 6.80
CA ALA A 31 4.37 -7.76 5.37
C ALA A 31 3.27 -8.64 4.76
N THR A 32 3.31 -9.94 5.04
CA THR A 32 2.29 -10.90 4.56
C THR A 32 0.91 -10.58 5.12
N SER A 33 0.82 -10.25 6.41
CA SER A 33 -0.43 -9.87 7.07
C SER A 33 -1.00 -8.58 6.45
N ILE A 34 -0.16 -7.56 6.27
CA ILE A 34 -0.58 -6.29 5.67
C ILE A 34 -1.18 -6.55 4.28
N ILE A 35 -0.50 -7.31 3.43
CA ILE A 35 -1.00 -7.61 2.08
C ILE A 35 -2.31 -8.39 2.14
N TYR A 36 -2.37 -9.46 2.95
CA TYR A 36 -3.55 -10.32 3.04
C TYR A 36 -4.82 -9.54 3.48
N PHE A 37 -4.70 -8.76 4.56
CA PHE A 37 -5.83 -8.02 5.12
C PHE A 37 -6.19 -6.79 4.29
N SER A 38 -5.20 -6.05 3.78
CA SER A 38 -5.44 -4.87 2.93
C SER A 38 -6.11 -5.26 1.61
N ALA A 39 -5.64 -6.35 0.98
CA ALA A 39 -6.29 -6.89 -0.20
C ALA A 39 -7.73 -7.28 0.09
N THR A 40 -7.96 -8.06 1.16
CA THR A 40 -9.31 -8.49 1.55
C THR A 40 -10.24 -7.32 1.88
N PHE A 41 -9.72 -6.24 2.48
CA PHE A 41 -10.51 -5.06 2.83
C PHE A 41 -10.82 -4.17 1.63
N SER A 42 -9.85 -3.95 0.73
CA SER A 42 -10.05 -3.23 -0.53
C SER A 42 -11.20 -3.82 -1.32
N LEU A 43 -11.33 -5.15 -1.30
CA LEU A 43 -12.45 -5.87 -1.90
C LEU A 43 -13.81 -5.48 -1.28
N LYS A 44 -13.93 -5.35 0.04
CA LYS A 44 -15.21 -5.07 0.74
C LYS A 44 -15.72 -3.64 0.57
N LEU A 45 -14.84 -2.67 0.30
CA LEU A 45 -15.22 -1.26 0.08
C LEU A 45 -15.87 -1.00 -1.29
N LYS A 46 -15.70 -1.91 -2.27
CA LYS A 46 -16.17 -1.73 -3.66
C LYS A 46 -17.71 -1.73 -3.79
N HIS A 47 -18.45 -2.23 -2.80
CA HIS A 47 -19.91 -2.32 -2.86
C HIS A 47 -20.64 -0.95 -2.70
N HIS A 48 -19.92 0.14 -2.39
CA HIS A 48 -20.49 1.46 -2.12
C HIS A 48 -20.00 2.61 -3.04
N ARG A 49 -19.21 2.34 -4.08
CA ARG A 49 -18.65 3.41 -4.95
C ARG A 49 -18.92 3.13 -6.43
N GLY A 50 -20.04 3.66 -6.93
CA GLY A 50 -20.23 3.94 -8.34
C GLY A 50 -20.00 5.43 -8.61
N SER A 51 -19.08 5.76 -9.51
CA SER A 51 -19.07 6.96 -10.37
C SER A 51 -17.71 7.08 -11.06
N SER A 52 -17.71 7.17 -12.39
CA SER A 52 -16.55 7.39 -13.26
C SER A 52 -15.72 8.64 -12.89
N ALA A 53 -16.34 9.69 -12.31
CA ALA A 53 -15.62 10.89 -11.86
C ALA A 53 -14.65 10.65 -10.67
N LYS A 54 -14.82 9.55 -9.92
CA LYS A 54 -13.88 9.15 -8.86
C LYS A 54 -12.65 8.42 -9.40
N GLU A 55 -12.68 7.94 -10.63
CA GLU A 55 -11.59 7.20 -11.26
C GLU A 55 -10.51 8.15 -11.76
N ASP A 56 -10.91 9.17 -12.53
CA ASP A 56 -10.04 10.26 -12.99
C ASP A 56 -9.34 10.96 -11.83
N MET A 57 -10.08 11.13 -10.72
CA MET A 57 -9.53 11.64 -9.45
C MET A 57 -8.42 10.77 -8.89
N ARG A 58 -8.55 9.45 -8.97
CA ARG A 58 -7.53 8.53 -8.45
C ARG A 58 -6.30 8.50 -9.33
N ILE A 59 -6.47 8.49 -10.65
CA ILE A 59 -5.37 8.57 -11.62
C ILE A 59 -4.63 9.90 -11.45
N MET A 60 -5.35 11.03 -11.32
CA MET A 60 -4.73 12.34 -11.11
C MET A 60 -4.00 12.42 -9.77
N VAL A 61 -4.57 11.87 -8.69
CA VAL A 61 -3.87 11.75 -7.40
C VAL A 61 -2.59 10.92 -7.59
N GLN A 62 -2.64 9.76 -8.25
CA GLN A 62 -1.46 8.91 -8.51
C GLN A 62 -0.38 9.64 -9.32
N LEU A 63 -0.76 10.40 -10.36
CA LEU A 63 0.18 11.22 -11.13
C LEU A 63 0.81 12.33 -10.29
N LEU A 64 0.03 12.97 -9.41
CA LEU A 64 0.54 13.96 -8.46
C LEU A 64 1.57 13.32 -7.50
N TRP A 65 1.31 12.10 -7.02
CA TRP A 65 2.28 11.35 -6.19
C TRP A 65 3.60 11.11 -6.93
N ILE A 66 3.53 10.67 -8.19
CA ILE A 66 4.72 10.44 -9.02
C ILE A 66 5.48 11.75 -9.25
N GLY A 67 4.77 12.85 -9.53
CA GLY A 67 5.36 14.17 -9.74
C GLY A 67 6.07 14.69 -8.49
N VAL A 68 5.45 14.59 -7.31
CA VAL A 68 6.07 14.98 -6.04
C VAL A 68 7.30 14.13 -5.74
N ALA A 69 7.22 12.83 -5.98
CA ALA A 69 8.34 11.91 -5.78
C ALA A 69 9.53 12.28 -6.69
N TYR A 70 9.29 12.50 -7.98
CA TYR A 70 10.33 12.94 -8.92
C TYR A 70 10.89 14.33 -8.57
N GLY A 71 10.04 15.25 -8.10
CA GLY A 71 10.47 16.57 -7.60
C GLY A 71 11.43 16.47 -6.41
N ILE A 72 11.14 15.60 -5.43
CA ILE A 72 12.04 15.34 -4.29
C ILE A 72 13.37 14.71 -4.76
N PHE A 73 13.34 13.87 -5.79
CA PHE A 73 14.55 13.30 -6.39
C PHE A 73 15.42 14.38 -7.05
N LEU A 74 14.82 15.26 -7.87
CA LEU A 74 15.54 16.39 -8.44
C LEU A 74 16.09 17.31 -7.33
N PHE A 75 15.33 17.53 -6.27
CA PHE A 75 15.79 18.32 -5.14
C PHE A 75 17.07 17.74 -4.51
N LYS A 76 17.20 16.42 -4.37
CA LYS A 76 18.43 15.77 -3.89
C LYS A 76 19.66 16.01 -4.78
N LEU A 77 19.47 16.30 -6.07
CA LEU A 77 20.58 16.55 -7.00
C LEU A 77 21.19 17.94 -6.83
N PHE A 78 20.41 18.90 -6.33
CA PHE A 78 20.81 20.32 -6.27
C PHE A 78 21.00 20.87 -4.86
N PHE A 79 20.48 20.19 -3.82
CA PHE A 79 20.47 20.69 -2.44
C PHE A 79 21.23 19.77 -1.47
N ASP A 80 21.62 20.36 -0.34
CA ASP A 80 22.32 19.65 0.73
C ASP A 80 21.50 18.47 1.29
N LYS A 81 22.24 17.44 1.72
CA LYS A 81 21.67 16.17 2.22
C LYS A 81 20.69 16.37 3.36
N ASP A 82 20.94 17.32 4.26
CA ASP A 82 20.10 17.56 5.43
C ASP A 82 18.75 18.17 5.06
N LEU A 83 18.76 19.13 4.12
CA LEU A 83 17.54 19.74 3.62
C LEU A 83 16.70 18.73 2.83
N ALA A 84 17.36 17.90 2.03
CA ALA A 84 16.69 16.82 1.31
C ALA A 84 16.08 15.79 2.28
N ASN A 85 16.82 15.39 3.32
CA ASN A 85 16.31 14.44 4.33
C ASN A 85 15.15 15.02 5.14
N LEU A 86 15.21 16.31 5.48
CA LEU A 86 14.11 17.01 6.15
C LEU A 86 12.86 17.07 5.26
N LEU A 87 13.02 17.36 3.96
CA LEU A 87 11.92 17.39 3.00
C LEU A 87 11.24 16.03 2.87
N ILE A 88 12.04 14.96 2.76
CA ILE A 88 11.52 13.58 2.71
C ILE A 88 10.79 13.22 4.00
N ALA A 89 11.37 13.52 5.16
CA ALA A 89 10.77 13.23 6.45
C ALA A 89 9.44 13.99 6.63
N SER A 90 9.39 15.25 6.18
CA SER A 90 8.19 16.08 6.21
C SER A 90 7.10 15.50 5.32
N TYR A 91 7.45 15.16 4.07
CA TYR A 91 6.54 14.52 3.13
C TYR A 91 6.01 13.18 3.65
N TYR A 92 6.89 12.31 4.14
CA TYR A 92 6.51 11.03 4.74
C TYR A 92 5.57 11.21 5.93
N SER A 93 5.84 12.16 6.82
CA SER A 93 4.98 12.42 7.98
C SER A 93 3.61 12.94 7.56
N PHE A 94 3.55 13.89 6.61
CA PHE A 94 2.30 14.48 6.14
C PHE A 94 1.38 13.44 5.49
N THR A 95 1.96 12.64 4.60
CA THR A 95 1.25 11.55 3.91
C THR A 95 0.77 10.47 4.86
N SER A 96 1.54 10.19 5.91
CA SER A 96 1.18 9.27 6.99
C SER A 96 0.02 9.80 7.83
N VAL A 97 -0.03 11.09 8.15
CA VAL A 97 -1.16 11.71 8.88
C VAL A 97 -2.46 11.51 8.12
N LEU A 98 -2.46 11.78 6.82
CA LEU A 98 -3.64 11.59 5.96
C LEU A 98 -4.08 10.12 5.94
N SER A 99 -3.13 9.21 5.75
CA SER A 99 -3.43 7.77 5.70
C SER A 99 -3.95 7.23 7.02
N LEU A 100 -3.34 7.64 8.14
CA LEU A 100 -3.76 7.24 9.48
C LEU A 100 -5.17 7.76 9.80
N THR A 101 -5.46 9.01 9.42
CA THR A 101 -6.79 9.61 9.56
C THR A 101 -7.85 8.78 8.84
N GLU A 102 -7.61 8.42 7.58
CA GLU A 102 -8.55 7.64 6.77
C GLU A 102 -8.72 6.19 7.27
N VAL A 103 -7.68 5.58 7.85
CA VAL A 103 -7.75 4.21 8.38
C VAL A 103 -8.49 4.17 9.72
N PHE A 104 -8.27 5.14 10.60
CA PHE A 104 -8.76 5.13 11.98
C PHE A 104 -10.06 5.93 12.20
N SER A 105 -10.41 6.86 11.32
CA SER A 105 -11.69 7.60 11.37
C SER A 105 -12.93 6.71 11.59
N PRO A 106 -13.14 5.58 10.88
CA PRO A 106 -14.29 4.70 11.13
C PRO A 106 -14.25 4.02 12.51
N LEU A 107 -13.07 3.83 13.11
CA LEU A 107 -12.95 3.33 14.48
C LEU A 107 -13.38 4.39 15.48
N VAL A 108 -12.87 5.61 15.33
CA VAL A 108 -13.20 6.77 16.17
C VAL A 108 -14.69 7.07 16.11
N ALA A 109 -15.30 7.02 14.92
CA ALA A 109 -16.75 7.20 14.74
C ALA A 109 -17.57 6.16 15.54
N ARG A 110 -17.12 4.90 15.58
CA ARG A 110 -17.81 3.84 16.34
C ARG A 110 -17.58 3.96 17.84
N LEU A 111 -16.35 4.18 18.26
CA LEU A 111 -15.96 4.20 19.68
C LEU A 111 -16.50 5.44 20.40
N LEU A 112 -16.29 6.63 19.82
CA LEU A 112 -16.61 7.90 20.47
C LEU A 112 -17.99 8.43 20.10
N PHE A 113 -18.49 8.15 18.89
CA PHE A 113 -19.76 8.70 18.41
C PHE A 113 -20.86 7.65 18.23
N ARG A 114 -20.65 6.39 18.68
CA ARG A 114 -21.60 5.27 18.52
C ARG A 114 -22.17 5.13 17.09
N GLY A 115 -21.38 5.50 16.08
CA GLY A 115 -21.78 5.47 14.66
C GLY A 115 -22.55 6.69 14.16
N GLY A 116 -22.94 7.63 15.02
CA GLY A 116 -23.72 8.84 14.69
C GLY A 116 -22.88 10.11 14.61
N SER A 117 -21.73 10.09 13.92
CA SER A 117 -20.91 11.30 13.80
C SER A 117 -21.58 12.34 12.88
N ARG A 118 -21.65 13.61 13.31
CA ARG A 118 -22.14 14.68 12.44
C ARG A 118 -21.17 14.83 11.26
N THR A 119 -21.73 14.81 10.05
CA THR A 119 -20.99 15.00 8.81
C THR A 119 -21.32 16.38 8.26
N TYR A 120 -20.31 17.22 8.10
CA TYR A 120 -20.42 18.51 7.47
C TYR A 120 -20.10 18.37 5.98
N ARG A 121 -21.06 18.69 5.11
CA ARG A 121 -20.90 18.60 3.67
C ARG A 121 -20.83 20.01 3.09
N ARG A 122 -19.73 20.35 2.41
CA ARG A 122 -19.58 21.62 1.69
C ARG A 122 -19.19 21.34 0.25
N ALA A 123 -19.99 21.82 -0.69
CA ALA A 123 -19.62 21.76 -2.11
C ALA A 123 -18.47 22.75 -2.35
N LEU A 124 -17.33 22.23 -2.79
CA LEU A 124 -16.18 23.04 -3.20
C LEU A 124 -15.96 22.82 -4.69
N LYS A 125 -15.94 23.93 -5.42
CA LYS A 125 -15.51 23.94 -6.83
C LYS A 125 -14.00 23.97 -6.84
N VAL A 126 -13.38 22.82 -7.01
CA VAL A 126 -11.93 22.68 -7.01
C VAL A 126 -11.45 22.85 -8.45
N PRO A 127 -10.49 23.74 -8.74
CA PRO A 127 -9.94 23.87 -10.09
C PRO A 127 -9.38 22.50 -10.55
N PHE A 128 -9.66 22.13 -11.80
CA PHE A 128 -9.38 20.82 -12.42
C PHE A 128 -10.23 19.62 -11.96
N TYR A 129 -11.04 19.73 -10.90
CA TYR A 129 -11.75 18.57 -10.31
C TYR A 129 -13.29 18.66 -10.31
N GLY A 130 -13.85 19.77 -10.78
CA GLY A 130 -15.29 20.00 -10.78
C GLY A 130 -15.86 20.25 -9.38
N GLU A 131 -17.17 20.05 -9.22
CA GLU A 131 -17.84 20.16 -7.92
C GLU A 131 -17.59 18.91 -7.10
N SER A 132 -16.77 19.03 -6.06
CA SER A 132 -16.55 17.96 -5.09
C SER A 132 -17.19 18.33 -3.76
N ALA A 133 -18.06 17.45 -3.26
CA ALA A 133 -18.62 17.59 -1.93
C ALA A 133 -17.57 17.19 -0.90
N LEU A 134 -16.98 18.17 -0.21
CA LEU A 134 -16.12 17.92 0.93
C LEU A 134 -16.99 17.44 2.09
N GLU A 135 -16.85 16.17 2.45
CA GLU A 135 -17.53 15.55 3.59
C GLU A 135 -16.57 15.43 4.77
N LEU A 136 -16.66 16.37 5.71
CA LEU A 136 -15.89 16.35 6.95
C LEU A 136 -16.74 15.81 8.08
N SER A 137 -16.44 14.60 8.53
CA SER A 137 -17.00 14.03 9.74
C SER A 137 -16.25 14.56 10.97
N GLN A 138 -16.97 14.78 12.09
CA GLN A 138 -16.32 15.10 13.37
C GLN A 138 -15.30 14.03 13.78
N ALA A 139 -15.57 12.75 13.49
CA ALA A 139 -14.64 11.66 13.73
C ALA A 139 -13.36 11.80 12.90
N TRP A 140 -13.47 12.26 11.64
CA TRP A 140 -12.33 12.50 10.77
C TRP A 140 -11.44 13.61 11.32
N VAL A 141 -12.04 14.75 11.68
CA VAL A 141 -11.30 15.92 12.23
C VAL A 141 -10.59 15.56 13.53
N LEU A 142 -11.26 14.84 14.42
CA LEU A 142 -10.66 14.38 15.67
C LEU A 142 -9.50 13.42 15.41
N THR A 143 -9.68 12.47 14.50
CA THR A 143 -8.63 11.51 14.13
C THR A 143 -7.43 12.23 13.51
N PHE A 144 -7.67 13.25 12.68
CA PHE A 144 -6.62 14.06 12.06
C PHE A 144 -5.79 14.80 13.12
N ALA A 145 -6.44 15.40 14.13
CA ALA A 145 -5.73 16.07 15.22
C ALA A 145 -4.84 15.09 16.01
N PHE A 146 -5.36 13.90 16.33
CA PHE A 146 -4.55 12.85 16.97
C PHE A 146 -3.40 12.38 16.07
N ALA A 147 -3.65 12.15 14.78
CA ALA A 147 -2.63 11.74 13.83
C ALA A 147 -1.51 12.77 13.68
N ALA A 148 -1.85 14.07 13.68
CA ALA A 148 -0.87 15.15 13.68
C ALA A 148 -0.01 15.16 14.95
N GLY A 149 -0.60 14.93 16.13
CA GLY A 149 0.14 14.74 17.38
C GLY A 149 1.10 13.55 17.34
N PHE A 150 0.66 12.42 16.76
CA PHE A 150 1.51 11.24 16.51
C PHE A 150 2.67 11.55 15.57
N ALA A 151 2.45 12.34 14.51
CA ALA A 151 3.49 12.77 13.59
C ALA A 151 4.51 13.69 14.24
N TYR A 152 4.06 14.62 15.07
CA TYR A 152 4.96 15.45 15.87
C TYR A 152 5.82 14.61 16.82
N ALA A 153 5.21 13.67 17.55
CA ALA A 153 5.93 12.76 18.43
C ALA A 153 6.97 11.91 17.68
N TRP A 154 6.62 11.40 16.49
CA TRP A 154 7.56 10.69 15.63
C TRP A 154 8.68 11.60 15.13
N PHE A 155 8.39 12.86 14.80
CA PHE A 155 9.38 13.82 14.33
C PHE A 155 10.48 14.06 15.37
N GLN A 156 10.10 14.11 16.65
CA GLN A 156 11.02 14.32 17.77
C GLN A 156 11.76 13.03 18.18
N THR A 157 11.02 11.93 18.33
CA THR A 157 11.57 10.70 18.91
C THR A 157 12.19 9.75 17.89
N LYS A 158 11.75 9.82 16.64
CA LYS A 158 12.03 8.83 15.58
C LYS A 158 11.77 7.39 16.03
N HIS A 159 10.83 7.21 16.95
CA HIS A 159 10.58 5.89 17.56
C HIS A 159 10.09 4.88 16.52
N TYR A 160 10.67 3.69 16.55
CA TYR A 160 10.40 2.64 15.55
C TYR A 160 8.92 2.23 15.50
N LEU A 161 8.23 2.17 16.66
CA LEU A 161 6.81 1.80 16.71
C LEU A 161 5.93 2.83 15.99
N LEU A 162 6.20 4.13 16.19
CA LEU A 162 5.50 5.21 15.50
C LEU A 162 5.73 5.13 13.98
N ASN A 163 6.97 4.83 13.58
CA ASN A 163 7.32 4.58 12.19
C ASN A 163 6.54 3.39 11.59
N ASN A 164 6.38 2.32 12.36
CA ASN A 164 5.63 1.14 11.91
C ASN A 164 4.13 1.43 11.78
N VAL A 165 3.53 2.22 12.68
CA VAL A 165 2.13 2.67 12.57
C VAL A 165 1.91 3.45 11.28
N PHE A 166 2.85 4.32 10.91
CA PHE A 166 2.85 5.04 9.63
C PHE A 166 2.99 4.10 8.44
N GLY A 167 3.96 3.19 8.47
CA GLY A 167 4.17 2.20 7.42
C GLY A 167 2.94 1.33 7.15
N VAL A 168 2.29 0.82 8.20
CA VAL A 168 1.09 -0.02 8.09
C VAL A 168 -0.09 0.77 7.52
N SER A 169 -0.36 1.97 8.04
CA SER A 169 -1.49 2.79 7.60
C SER A 169 -1.33 3.27 6.16
N LEU A 170 -0.13 3.70 5.77
CA LEU A 170 0.22 4.01 4.38
C LEU A 170 0.02 2.79 3.48
N SER A 171 0.55 1.62 3.86
CA SER A 171 0.46 0.41 3.03
C SER A 171 -1.00 0.02 2.73
N ILE A 172 -1.89 0.09 3.72
CA ILE A 172 -3.32 -0.17 3.53
C ILE A 172 -3.93 0.85 2.55
N LYS A 173 -3.63 2.14 2.72
CA LYS A 173 -4.23 3.21 1.89
C LYS A 173 -3.67 3.23 0.47
N TYR A 174 -2.41 2.89 0.28
CA TYR A 174 -1.83 2.70 -1.04
C TYR A 174 -2.49 1.53 -1.78
N ILE A 175 -2.67 0.37 -1.11
CA ILE A 175 -3.36 -0.78 -1.71
C ILE A 175 -4.82 -0.45 -2.04
N GLU A 176 -5.46 0.40 -1.24
CA GLU A 176 -6.79 0.93 -1.56
C GLU A 176 -6.75 1.85 -2.79
N LEU A 177 -5.80 2.78 -2.87
CA LEU A 177 -5.72 3.78 -3.95
C LEU A 177 -5.41 3.18 -5.32
N PHE A 178 -4.49 2.20 -5.37
CA PHE A 178 -4.00 1.56 -6.60
C PHE A 178 -4.86 0.40 -7.11
N SER A 179 -5.99 0.10 -6.47
CA SER A 179 -6.83 -1.06 -6.79
C SER A 179 -7.60 -0.98 -8.14
N VAL A 180 -7.28 -0.03 -9.00
CA VAL A 180 -8.02 0.30 -10.23
C VAL A 180 -7.04 0.51 -11.38
N VAL A 181 -6.27 -0.52 -11.69
CA VAL A 181 -5.28 -0.50 -12.77
C VAL A 181 -5.29 -1.87 -13.46
N ASP A 182 -5.40 -1.88 -14.78
CA ASP A 182 -5.44 -3.13 -15.56
C ASP A 182 -4.22 -4.03 -15.34
N PHE A 183 -4.38 -5.32 -15.67
CA PHE A 183 -3.31 -6.30 -15.60
C PHE A 183 -2.09 -5.87 -16.41
N LYS A 184 -2.30 -5.38 -17.64
CA LYS A 184 -1.22 -4.97 -18.55
C LYS A 184 -0.43 -3.78 -17.99
N TYR A 185 -1.13 -2.74 -17.54
CA TYR A 185 -0.51 -1.56 -16.95
C TYR A 185 0.24 -1.92 -15.67
N SER A 186 -0.37 -2.77 -14.83
CA SER A 186 0.26 -3.30 -13.63
C SER A 186 1.54 -4.05 -13.99
N ALA A 187 1.51 -5.01 -14.93
CA ALA A 187 2.69 -5.78 -15.34
C ALA A 187 3.80 -4.90 -15.94
N PHE A 188 3.44 -3.92 -16.76
CA PHE A 188 4.41 -2.97 -17.34
C PHE A 188 5.07 -2.10 -16.27
N LEU A 189 4.27 -1.50 -15.38
CA LEU A 189 4.76 -0.74 -14.22
C LEU A 189 5.69 -1.62 -13.36
N LEU A 190 5.32 -2.89 -13.20
CA LEU A 190 6.04 -3.85 -12.39
C LEU A 190 7.42 -4.21 -12.94
N CYS A 191 7.52 -4.32 -14.26
CA CYS A 191 8.77 -4.46 -14.98
C CYS A 191 9.60 -3.18 -14.89
N GLY A 192 8.99 -2.00 -15.06
CA GLY A 192 9.68 -0.72 -14.94
C GLY A 192 10.37 -0.52 -13.59
N VAL A 193 9.64 -0.76 -12.48
CA VAL A 193 10.20 -0.67 -11.13
C VAL A 193 11.25 -1.77 -10.87
N PHE A 194 11.10 -2.96 -11.45
CA PHE A 194 12.10 -4.03 -11.35
C PHE A 194 13.44 -3.62 -11.98
N PHE A 195 13.43 -3.10 -13.21
CA PHE A 195 14.65 -2.65 -13.87
C PHE A 195 15.26 -1.42 -13.19
N HIS A 196 14.41 -0.54 -12.67
CA HIS A 196 14.85 0.58 -11.84
C HIS A 196 15.65 0.11 -10.61
N ASP A 197 15.14 -0.85 -9.85
CA ASP A 197 15.79 -1.36 -8.63
C ASP A 197 17.17 -1.94 -8.94
N ILE A 198 17.27 -2.76 -9.99
CA ILE A 198 18.53 -3.32 -10.48
C ILE A 198 19.50 -2.19 -10.87
N PHE A 199 19.04 -1.26 -11.71
CA PHE A 199 19.88 -0.18 -12.20
C PHE A 199 20.49 0.64 -11.04
N TRP A 200 19.70 1.04 -10.04
CA TRP A 200 20.21 1.85 -8.94
C TRP A 200 21.08 1.08 -7.96
N VAL A 201 20.72 -0.17 -7.65
CA VAL A 201 21.51 -1.01 -6.74
C VAL A 201 22.90 -1.29 -7.32
N PHE A 202 23.01 -1.54 -8.62
CA PHE A 202 24.30 -1.83 -9.26
C PHE A 202 25.10 -0.58 -9.67
N ARG A 203 24.44 0.54 -10.03
CA ARG A 203 25.14 1.76 -10.50
C ARG A 203 25.81 2.57 -9.38
N THR A 204 25.31 2.51 -8.15
CA THR A 204 25.77 3.37 -7.05
C THR A 204 26.84 2.75 -6.15
N GLY A 205 27.37 1.56 -6.50
CA GLY A 205 28.56 0.99 -5.86
C GLY A 205 28.42 0.78 -4.35
N GLY A 206 27.69 -0.27 -3.95
CA GLY A 206 27.55 -0.64 -2.55
C GLY A 206 26.52 0.21 -1.81
N MET A 207 25.24 -0.11 -1.99
CA MET A 207 24.18 -0.32 -0.98
C MET A 207 24.09 0.53 0.32
N VAL A 208 24.90 1.55 0.55
CA VAL A 208 24.94 2.34 1.79
C VAL A 208 24.85 3.86 1.51
N THR A 209 24.89 4.26 0.23
CA THR A 209 24.56 5.64 -0.19
C THR A 209 23.49 5.70 -1.29
N ALA A 210 22.93 4.55 -1.65
CA ALA A 210 21.92 4.39 -2.67
C ALA A 210 20.51 4.44 -2.06
N MET A 211 19.89 5.62 -2.09
CA MET A 211 18.47 5.88 -1.79
C MET A 211 17.98 5.52 -0.38
N PRO A 212 17.93 6.50 0.56
CA PRO A 212 16.86 6.48 1.55
C PRO A 212 15.54 6.72 0.79
N PHE A 213 14.77 5.64 0.66
CA PHE A 213 13.32 5.62 0.42
C PHE A 213 12.86 6.34 -0.86
N PHE A 214 13.04 5.68 -2.00
CA PHE A 214 12.33 6.05 -3.21
C PHE A 214 11.58 4.82 -3.72
N TYR A 215 10.31 5.05 -4.05
CA TYR A 215 9.22 4.12 -4.35
C TYR A 215 8.38 3.69 -3.12
N PRO A 216 7.12 4.17 -2.98
CA PRO A 216 6.13 3.43 -2.18
C PRO A 216 6.11 1.96 -2.67
N PRO A 217 5.84 1.00 -1.78
CA PRO A 217 6.08 -0.42 -2.03
C PRO A 217 5.35 -0.87 -3.31
N ALA A 218 6.13 -1.10 -4.36
CA ALA A 218 5.67 -1.63 -5.63
C ALA A 218 5.58 -3.15 -5.53
N LYS A 219 4.35 -3.71 -5.63
CA LYS A 219 3.87 -5.12 -5.81
C LYS A 219 2.81 -5.46 -4.73
N LEU A 220 1.63 -6.05 -4.97
CA LEU A 220 1.16 -6.96 -6.02
C LEU A 220 -0.37 -7.27 -5.84
N MET A 221 -1.21 -7.23 -6.89
CA MET A 221 -2.64 -7.66 -6.87
C MET A 221 -3.10 -8.18 -8.25
N PHE A 222 -3.89 -9.27 -8.28
CA PHE A 222 -4.71 -9.79 -9.42
C PHE A 222 -5.95 -10.57 -8.89
N PRO A 223 -6.89 -11.05 -9.75
CA PRO A 223 -8.18 -10.47 -10.16
C PRO A 223 -9.40 -11.02 -9.38
N ARG A 224 -10.55 -10.36 -9.51
CA ARG A 224 -11.87 -10.90 -9.14
C ARG A 224 -12.51 -11.55 -10.36
N ALA A 225 -12.91 -12.81 -10.22
CA ALA A 225 -13.65 -13.54 -11.23
C ALA A 225 -15.03 -12.91 -11.48
N PHE A 226 -15.42 -12.90 -12.75
CA PHE A 226 -16.81 -12.77 -13.16
C PHE A 226 -17.66 -13.79 -12.41
N ALA A 227 -18.69 -13.31 -11.74
CA ALA A 227 -19.90 -14.09 -11.59
C ALA A 227 -20.76 -13.74 -12.81
N THR A 228 -20.80 -14.64 -13.78
CA THR A 228 -21.74 -14.57 -14.91
C THR A 228 -23.15 -14.43 -14.33
N ALA A 229 -24.06 -13.75 -15.04
CA ALA A 229 -25.41 -13.44 -14.57
C ALA A 229 -26.25 -14.68 -14.12
N THR A 230 -25.75 -15.89 -14.31
CA THR A 230 -26.30 -17.17 -13.82
C THR A 230 -25.96 -17.50 -12.35
N GLU A 231 -24.98 -16.83 -11.71
CA GLU A 231 -24.55 -17.11 -10.33
C GLU A 231 -25.24 -16.26 -9.24
N LYS A 232 -26.10 -15.30 -9.63
CA LYS A 232 -26.89 -14.48 -8.68
C LYS A 232 -27.84 -15.28 -7.77
N ALA A 233 -28.00 -16.59 -7.99
CA ALA A 233 -28.84 -17.46 -7.17
C ALA A 233 -28.13 -18.08 -5.94
N ASN A 234 -26.80 -18.12 -5.88
CA ASN A 234 -26.07 -18.86 -4.82
C ASN A 234 -25.07 -18.00 -4.04
N ALA A 235 -25.49 -16.81 -3.61
CA ALA A 235 -24.69 -15.85 -2.83
C ALA A 235 -24.44 -16.25 -1.36
N ALA A 236 -24.17 -17.54 -1.09
CA ALA A 236 -23.90 -18.06 0.25
C ALA A 236 -22.69 -19.03 0.33
N GLN A 237 -21.87 -19.18 -0.72
CA GLN A 237 -20.67 -20.03 -0.67
C GLN A 237 -19.38 -19.27 -0.94
N ALA A 238 -18.36 -19.60 -0.12
CA ALA A 238 -17.01 -19.05 -0.18
C ALA A 238 -16.31 -19.48 -1.48
N PHE A 239 -16.23 -18.58 -2.46
CA PHE A 239 -15.50 -18.83 -3.70
C PHE A 239 -13.98 -18.93 -3.46
N PRO A 240 -13.31 -19.97 -4.00
CA PRO A 240 -11.85 -20.09 -3.93
C PRO A 240 -11.18 -18.99 -4.77
N LYS A 241 -10.12 -18.38 -4.23
CA LYS A 241 -9.34 -17.30 -4.88
C LYS A 241 -7.94 -17.79 -5.30
N PRO A 242 -7.84 -18.67 -6.30
CA PRO A 242 -6.61 -19.40 -6.61
C PRO A 242 -5.46 -18.46 -7.00
N PHE A 243 -5.71 -17.45 -7.84
CA PHE A 243 -4.71 -16.43 -8.18
C PHE A 243 -4.14 -15.73 -6.95
N PHE A 244 -5.00 -15.28 -6.05
CA PHE A 244 -4.57 -14.56 -4.86
C PHE A 244 -3.73 -15.42 -3.93
N HIS A 245 -4.16 -16.66 -3.66
CA HIS A 245 -3.44 -17.55 -2.75
C HIS A 245 -2.10 -18.03 -3.32
N VAL A 246 -2.06 -18.44 -4.60
CA VAL A 246 -0.80 -18.85 -5.24
C VAL A 246 0.17 -17.67 -5.26
N ASN A 247 -0.30 -16.50 -5.64
CA ASN A 247 0.52 -15.29 -5.72
C ASN A 247 1.02 -14.84 -4.32
N LEU A 248 0.21 -14.99 -3.28
CA LEU A 248 0.63 -14.74 -1.89
C LEU A 248 1.71 -15.72 -1.42
N VAL A 249 1.60 -17.00 -1.78
CA VAL A 249 2.62 -18.01 -1.46
C VAL A 249 3.95 -17.65 -2.14
N PHE A 250 3.93 -17.34 -3.44
CA PHE A 250 5.13 -16.94 -4.17
C PHE A 250 5.73 -15.62 -3.66
N TYR A 251 4.90 -14.68 -3.22
CA TYR A 251 5.35 -13.48 -2.53
C TYR A 251 6.12 -13.82 -1.23
N VAL A 252 5.57 -14.70 -0.39
CA VAL A 252 6.24 -15.15 0.85
C VAL A 252 7.55 -15.87 0.54
N LEU A 253 7.56 -16.75 -0.48
CA LEU A 253 8.78 -17.42 -0.93
C LEU A 253 9.83 -16.41 -1.41
N GLY A 254 9.42 -15.36 -2.13
CA GLY A 254 10.31 -14.26 -2.53
C GLY A 254 10.90 -13.52 -1.33
N LEU A 255 10.11 -13.23 -0.29
CA LEU A 255 10.62 -12.63 0.95
C LEU A 255 11.62 -13.54 1.68
N VAL A 256 11.32 -14.85 1.77
CA VAL A 256 12.23 -15.84 2.37
C VAL A 256 13.54 -15.92 1.57
N ALA A 257 13.47 -15.88 0.25
CA ALA A 257 14.65 -15.87 -0.62
C ALA A 257 15.52 -14.63 -0.38
N ILE A 258 14.92 -13.44 -0.27
CA ILE A 258 15.65 -12.20 0.06
C ILE A 258 16.39 -12.36 1.39
N VAL A 259 15.68 -12.81 2.44
CA VAL A 259 16.27 -13.03 3.76
C VAL A 259 17.40 -14.05 3.70
N THR A 260 17.22 -15.15 2.97
CA THR A 260 18.24 -16.19 2.81
C THR A 260 19.50 -15.64 2.14
N VAL A 261 19.34 -14.87 1.06
CA VAL A 261 20.46 -14.25 0.35
C VAL A 261 21.18 -13.23 1.25
N MET A 262 20.43 -12.44 2.02
CA MET A 262 21.02 -11.52 3.00
C MET A 262 21.88 -12.25 4.04
N PHE A 263 21.42 -13.41 4.54
CA PHE A 263 22.18 -14.20 5.51
C PHE A 263 23.42 -14.85 4.91
N VAL A 264 23.34 -15.40 3.70
CA VAL A 264 24.45 -16.12 3.05
C VAL A 264 25.51 -15.16 2.54
N PHE A 265 25.10 -14.11 1.83
CA PHE A 265 26.02 -13.21 1.13
C PHE A 265 26.38 -11.96 1.95
N LYS A 266 25.76 -11.75 3.12
CA LYS A 266 25.93 -10.55 3.97
C LYS A 266 25.79 -9.23 3.21
N ALA A 267 25.05 -9.26 2.11
CA ALA A 267 24.73 -8.12 1.27
C ALA A 267 23.22 -8.07 1.09
N VAL A 268 22.63 -6.88 1.05
CA VAL A 268 21.19 -6.75 0.76
C VAL A 268 21.02 -6.73 -0.75
N PRO A 269 20.38 -7.75 -1.33
CA PRO A 269 20.14 -7.78 -2.76
C PRO A 269 19.01 -6.80 -3.12
N PRO A 270 18.88 -6.43 -4.41
CA PRO A 270 17.71 -5.70 -4.90
C PRO A 270 16.46 -6.53 -4.59
N ALA A 271 15.57 -6.02 -3.72
CA ALA A 271 14.43 -6.78 -3.23
C ALA A 271 13.47 -7.16 -4.36
N LEU A 272 13.33 -6.30 -5.37
CA LEU A 272 12.45 -6.57 -6.51
C LEU A 272 12.98 -7.67 -7.42
N LEU A 273 14.26 -8.03 -7.31
CA LEU A 273 14.85 -9.14 -8.06
C LEU A 273 14.14 -10.47 -7.76
N PHE A 274 13.69 -10.65 -6.53
CA PHE A 274 13.00 -11.87 -6.09
C PHE A 274 11.48 -11.72 -6.16
N LEU A 275 10.95 -10.56 -5.77
CA LEU A 275 9.51 -10.35 -5.73
C LEU A 275 8.88 -10.16 -7.12
N ALA A 276 9.54 -9.50 -8.07
CA ALA A 276 9.00 -9.31 -9.42
C ALA A 276 8.75 -10.59 -10.19
N PRO A 277 9.75 -11.45 -10.41
CA PRO A 277 9.55 -12.66 -11.17
C PRO A 277 8.65 -13.64 -10.42
N ALA A 278 8.77 -13.75 -9.09
CA ALA A 278 7.94 -14.66 -8.31
C ALA A 278 6.45 -14.35 -8.50
N CYS A 279 6.09 -13.08 -8.43
CA CYS A 279 4.71 -12.66 -8.42
C CYS A 279 4.07 -12.57 -9.83
N LEU A 280 4.80 -12.03 -10.81
CA LEU A 280 4.34 -12.07 -12.21
C LEU A 280 4.31 -13.50 -12.74
N GLY A 281 5.37 -14.26 -12.46
CA GLY A 281 5.49 -15.65 -12.84
C GLY A 281 4.37 -16.50 -12.25
N SER A 282 4.04 -16.33 -10.96
CA SER A 282 2.93 -17.07 -10.35
C SER A 282 1.57 -16.72 -10.94
N ALA A 283 1.33 -15.45 -11.30
CA ALA A 283 0.08 -15.05 -11.93
C ALA A 283 -0.08 -15.66 -13.34
N LEU A 284 0.99 -15.59 -14.15
CA LEU A 284 1.01 -16.15 -15.49
C LEU A 284 0.95 -17.68 -15.47
N ALA A 285 1.69 -18.33 -14.56
CA ALA A 285 1.67 -19.78 -14.39
C ALA A 285 0.30 -20.28 -13.95
N THR A 286 -0.36 -19.57 -13.03
CA THR A 286 -1.73 -19.90 -12.61
C THR A 286 -2.72 -19.75 -13.77
N ALA A 287 -2.60 -18.69 -14.58
CA ALA A 287 -3.44 -18.50 -15.75
C ALA A 287 -3.20 -19.57 -16.82
N PHE A 288 -1.95 -19.96 -17.03
CA PHE A 288 -1.60 -21.03 -17.97
C PHE A 288 -2.14 -22.38 -17.51
N ALA A 289 -1.94 -22.73 -16.22
CA ALA A 289 -2.43 -23.98 -15.65
C ALA A 289 -3.97 -24.10 -15.66
N ARG A 290 -4.68 -22.97 -15.66
CA ARG A 290 -6.15 -22.91 -15.69
C ARG A 290 -6.73 -22.72 -17.10
N GLY A 291 -5.90 -22.46 -18.11
CA GLY A 291 -6.36 -22.13 -19.47
C GLY A 291 -6.92 -20.71 -19.63
N GLU A 292 -6.84 -19.87 -18.60
CA GLU A 292 -7.41 -18.51 -18.52
C GLU A 292 -6.41 -17.42 -19.00
N PHE A 293 -5.37 -17.79 -19.74
CA PHE A 293 -4.27 -16.89 -20.12
C PHE A 293 -4.70 -15.70 -20.98
N LYS A 294 -5.58 -15.94 -21.96
CA LYS A 294 -6.12 -14.87 -22.83
C LYS A 294 -7.02 -13.93 -22.05
N GLU A 295 -7.78 -14.45 -21.08
CA GLU A 295 -8.66 -13.64 -20.22
C GLU A 295 -7.86 -12.75 -19.28
N LEU A 296 -6.77 -13.28 -18.69
CA LEU A 296 -5.87 -12.49 -17.85
C LEU A 296 -5.22 -11.34 -18.63
N LEU A 297 -4.78 -11.60 -19.86
CA LEU A 297 -4.18 -10.57 -20.71
C LEU A 297 -5.19 -9.60 -21.29
N ALA A 298 -6.41 -10.04 -21.62
CA ALA A 298 -7.45 -9.17 -22.14
C ALA A 298 -8.16 -8.34 -21.06
N TYR A 299 -7.84 -8.57 -19.79
CA TYR A 299 -8.44 -7.88 -18.66
C TYR A 299 -8.22 -6.37 -18.74
N SER A 300 -9.33 -5.63 -18.84
CA SER A 300 -9.45 -4.17 -18.80
C SER A 300 -10.58 -3.82 -17.83
N GLU A 301 -10.46 -2.72 -17.09
CA GLU A 301 -11.41 -2.32 -16.04
C GLU A 301 -12.61 -1.48 -16.52
N GLU A 302 -12.72 -1.21 -17.83
CA GLU A 302 -13.90 -0.56 -18.44
C GLU A 302 -15.14 -1.47 -18.54
#